data_AF-A0A1G7E4R7-F1
#
_entry.id   AF-A0A1G7E4R7-F1
#
_cell.length_a   1.000
_cell.length_b   1.000
_cell.length_c   1.000
_cell.angle_alpha   90.00
_cell.angle_beta   90.00
_cell.angle_gamma   90.00
#
_symmetry.space_group_name_H-M   'P 1'
#
loop_
_entity.id
_entity.type
_entity.pdbx_description
1 polymer ?
#
loop_
_entity_poly.entity_id
_entity_poly.type
_entity_poly.pdbx_seq_one_letter_code
_entity_poly.pdbx_strand_id
1 'polypeptide(L)' 'MGSNVVDKVPLPLNGFVDIPTGPGLGMNLLPDAQKIRPPLSKPITMRPHFDGSMVDQ' A
#
# COMPACT_ATOMS: atom_id res chain seq x y z
N MET A 1 -1.37 -2.78 -8.89
CA MET A 1 -0.85 -4.12 -8.51
C MET A 1 -1.47 -4.69 -7.23
N GLY A 2 -2.05 -3.89 -6.32
CA GLY A 2 -2.79 -4.40 -5.14
C GLY A 2 -4.31 -4.36 -5.25
N SER A 3 -4.88 -4.05 -6.42
CA SER A 3 -6.32 -3.88 -6.58
C SER A 3 -7.12 -5.17 -6.57
N ASN A 4 -6.45 -6.32 -6.66
CA ASN A 4 -7.08 -7.64 -6.65
C ASN A 4 -7.10 -8.30 -5.27
N VAL A 5 -6.69 -7.61 -4.20
CA VAL A 5 -6.78 -8.12 -2.81
C VAL A 5 -7.88 -7.45 -1.99
N VAL A 6 -8.55 -6.44 -2.57
CA VAL A 6 -9.65 -5.69 -1.94
C VAL A 6 -10.87 -5.66 -2.86
N ASP A 7 -12.04 -5.45 -2.27
CA ASP A 7 -13.33 -5.41 -2.97
C ASP A 7 -13.55 -4.14 -3.80
N LYS A 8 -12.91 -3.03 -3.41
CA LYS A 8 -13.07 -1.71 -4.06
C LYS A 8 -11.76 -0.93 -4.09
N VAL A 9 -11.45 -0.37 -5.25
CA VAL A 9 -10.33 0.58 -5.43
C VAL A 9 -10.82 1.77 -6.26
N PRO A 10 -10.77 3.00 -5.73
CA PRO A 10 -11.04 4.19 -6.53
C PRO A 10 -10.03 4.31 -7.67
N LEU A 11 -10.50 4.55 -8.88
CA LEU A 11 -9.62 4.78 -10.02
C LEU A 11 -9.13 6.24 -9.99
N PRO A 12 -7.83 6.49 -10.21
CA PRO A 12 -7.36 7.86 -10.39
C PRO A 12 -7.96 8.48 -11.65
N LEU A 13 -8.54 9.68 -11.51
CA LEU A 13 -9.04 10.51 -12.61
C LEU A 13 -8.41 11.90 -12.50
N ASN A 14 -7.65 12.30 -13.52
CA ASN A 14 -6.97 13.61 -13.58
C ASN A 14 -6.08 13.91 -12.35
N GLY A 15 -5.45 12.89 -11.76
CA GLY A 15 -4.60 13.03 -10.56
C GLY A 15 -5.36 13.01 -9.23
N PHE A 16 -6.68 12.87 -9.25
CA PHE A 16 -7.52 12.76 -8.07
C PHE A 16 -8.08 11.35 -7.93
N VAL A 17 -8.42 10.96 -6.70
CA VAL A 17 -9.15 9.72 -6.41
C VAL A 17 -10.41 10.09 -5.64
N ASP A 18 -11.52 9.45 -5.98
CA ASP A 18 -12.78 9.68 -5.28
C ASP A 18 -12.72 9.14 -3.84
N ILE A 19 -13.38 9.87 -2.94
CA ILE A 19 -13.56 9.41 -1.55
C ILE A 19 -14.55 8.25 -1.54
N PRO A 20 -14.20 7.10 -0.96
CA PRO A 20 -15.12 5.97 -0.84
C PRO A 20 -16.38 6.34 -0.05
N THR A 21 -17.53 5.87 -0.53
CA THR A 21 -18.85 6.08 0.10
C THR A 21 -19.22 5.02 1.14
N GLY A 22 -18.41 3.98 1.30
CA GLY A 22 -18.63 2.90 2.27
C GLY A 22 -18.18 3.29 3.68
N PRO A 23 -18.64 2.57 4.72
CA PRO A 23 -18.22 2.84 6.09
C PRO A 23 -16.72 2.60 6.30
N GLY A 24 -16.14 3.32 7.27
CA GLY A 24 -14.72 3.19 7.62
C GLY A 24 -13.80 3.62 6.48
N LEU A 25 -12.85 2.76 6.10
CA LEU A 25 -11.93 3.00 4.98
C LEU A 25 -12.61 2.80 3.61
N GLY A 26 -13.87 2.34 3.57
CA GLY A 26 -14.66 2.17 2.35
C GLY A 26 -14.17 1.08 1.40
N MET A 27 -13.39 0.12 1.93
CA MET A 27 -12.92 -1.09 1.25
C MET A 27 -12.69 -2.21 2.28
N ASN A 28 -12.81 -3.46 1.85
CA ASN A 28 -12.50 -4.64 2.63
C ASN A 28 -11.48 -5.52 1.92
N LEU A 29 -10.71 -6.30 2.69
CA LEU A 29 -9.90 -7.37 2.15
C LEU A 29 -10.80 -8.50 1.60
N LEU A 30 -10.42 -9.04 0.45
CA LEU A 30 -11.04 -10.27 -0.05
C LEU A 30 -10.69 -11.45 0.87
N PRO A 31 -11.59 -12.44 1.05
CA PRO A 31 -11.35 -13.57 1.95
C PRO A 31 -10.08 -14.37 1.68
N ASP A 32 -9.62 -14.37 0.43
CA ASP A 32 -8.45 -15.09 -0.06
C ASP A 32 -7.23 -14.19 -0.31
N ALA A 33 -7.22 -12.95 0.19
CA ALA A 33 -6.15 -11.98 -0.01
C ALA A 33 -4.74 -12.54 0.29
N GLN A 34 -4.60 -13.37 1.33
CA GLN A 34 -3.32 -14.01 1.70
C GLN A 34 -2.82 -15.02 0.66
N LYS A 35 -3.72 -15.67 -0.09
CA LYS A 35 -3.36 -16.57 -1.20
C LYS A 35 -3.00 -15.78 -2.45
N ILE A 36 -3.77 -14.73 -2.73
CA ILE A 36 -3.54 -13.83 -3.88
C ILE A 36 -2.18 -13.12 -3.73
N ARG A 37 -1.82 -12.72 -2.51
CA ARG A 37 -0.52 -12.12 -2.18
C ARG A 37 0.00 -12.65 -0.84
N PRO A 38 0.87 -13.67 -0.89
CA PRO A 38 1.61 -14.11 0.28
C PRO A 38 2.52 -13.00 0.83
N PRO A 39 2.86 -13.03 2.12
CA PRO A 39 3.83 -12.12 2.71
C PRO A 39 5.17 -12.15 1.95
N LEU A 40 5.71 -10.96 1.68
CA LEU A 40 7.00 -10.80 1.01
C LEU A 40 7.90 -9.90 1.87
N SER A 41 9.05 -10.42 2.29
CA SER A 41 10.07 -9.61 2.94
C SER A 41 10.79 -8.77 1.89
N LYS A 42 10.71 -7.44 2.01
CA LYS A 42 11.47 -6.50 1.20
C LYS A 42 12.44 -5.76 2.11
N PRO A 43 13.76 -5.89 1.92
CA PRO A 43 14.71 -5.13 2.72
C PRO A 43 14.53 -3.64 2.43
N ILE A 44 14.36 -2.86 3.49
CA ILE A 44 14.39 -1.40 3.40
C ILE A 44 15.86 -0.99 3.52
N THR A 45 16.34 -0.20 2.57
CA THR A 45 17.70 0.35 2.59
C THR A 45 17.65 1.80 3.04
N MET A 46 18.60 2.16 3.90
CA MET A 46 18.82 3.55 4.31
C MET A 46 20.08 4.06 3.64
N ARG A 47 20.04 5.28 3.11
CA ARG A 47 21.23 5.93 2.57
C ARG A 47 21.94 6.65 3.73
N PRO A 48 23.21 6.33 4.02
CA PRO A 48 23.97 7.07 5.02
C PRO A 48 24.24 8.50 4.53
N HIS A 49 24.45 9.41 5.48
CA HIS A 49 25.04 10.71 5.21
C HIS A 49 26.47 10.57 4.63
N PHE A 50 27.03 11.67 4.12
CA PHE A 50 28.37 11.68 3.53
C PHE A 50 29.45 11.19 4.52
N ASP A 51 29.24 11.43 5.82
CA ASP A 51 30.13 11.01 6.91
C ASP A 51 29.89 9.57 7.41
N GLY A 52 28.95 8.85 6.80
CA GLY A 52 28.62 7.47 7.17
C GLY A 52 27.65 7.34 8.35
N SER A 53 27.18 8.45 8.94
CA SER A 53 26.12 8.40 9.94
C SER A 53 24.80 7.94 9.30
N MET A 54 24.05 7.11 10.03
CA MET A 54 22.74 6.64 9.59
C MET A 54 21.70 7.72 9.87
N VAL A 55 20.77 7.91 8.93
CA VAL A 55 19.62 8.81 9.11
C VAL A 55 18.64 8.14 10.07
N ASP A 56 18.71 8.41 11.37
CA ASP A 56 17.61 8.02 12.27
C ASP A 56 16.43 8.97 12.07
N GLN A 57 15.21 8.45 11.96
CA GLN A 57 14.00 9.25 11.71
C GLN A 57 13.27 9.55 13.02
#